data_AF-A0A1L7XYU4-F1
#
_entry.id   AF-A0A1L7XYU4-F1
#
_cell.length_a   1.000
_cell.length_b   1.000
_cell.length_c   1.000
_cell.angle_alpha   90.00
_cell.angle_beta   90.00
_cell.angle_gamma   90.00
#
_symmetry.space_group_name_H-M   'P 1'
#
loop_
_entity.id
_entity.type
_entity.pdbx_description
1 polymer ?
#
loop_
_entity_poly.entity_id
_entity_poly.type
_entity_poly.pdbx_seq_one_letter_code
_entity_poly.pdbx_strand_id
1 'polypeptide(L)'
;MPYSRLSPEFRKFIDGKQAKFRSAGEYLDRNDPTARRPVVRIHPIVRVHPATGWKSLFVNRIRTGKIVGLDKPESDVILDYLFDVYEKNIDIQVRFNWTPGTSALWDNRITIHNATWDYEGGEERHGTRVASLAEAPHFDDKAPTRREALGLEDK
;
A
#
# COMPACT_ATOMS: atom_id res chain seq x y z
N MET A 1 8.00 5.40 9.36
CA MET A 1 7.31 4.62 8.31
C MET A 1 6.81 3.35 8.96
N PRO A 2 5.62 2.83 8.63
CA PRO A 2 5.02 1.70 9.34
C PRO A 2 5.94 0.48 9.40
N TYR A 3 6.62 0.18 8.29
CA TYR A 3 7.61 -0.91 8.21
C TYR A 3 8.72 -0.83 9.27
N SER A 4 9.26 0.36 9.55
CA SER A 4 10.37 0.52 10.51
C SER A 4 9.95 0.29 11.97
N ARG A 5 8.64 0.24 12.26
CA ARG A 5 8.10 -0.04 13.61
C ARG A 5 7.80 -1.53 13.84
N LEU A 6 7.86 -2.35 12.79
CA LEU A 6 7.73 -3.80 12.91
C LEU A 6 8.96 -4.38 13.60
N SER A 7 8.78 -5.47 14.35
CA SER A 7 9.89 -6.16 15.02
C SER A 7 10.91 -6.67 14.00
N PRO A 8 12.22 -6.67 14.32
CA PRO A 8 13.26 -7.11 13.38
C PRO A 8 13.04 -8.51 12.81
N GLU A 9 12.62 -9.48 13.63
CA GLU A 9 12.34 -10.85 13.17
C GLU A 9 11.13 -10.91 12.23
N PHE A 10 10.09 -10.13 12.49
CA PHE A 10 8.95 -10.06 11.59
C PHE A 10 9.31 -9.40 10.26
N ARG A 11 10.16 -8.35 10.29
CA ARG A 11 10.71 -7.74 9.06
C ARG A 11 11.49 -8.77 8.23
N LYS A 12 12.39 -9.54 8.85
CA LYS A 12 13.12 -10.63 8.17
C LYS A 12 12.18 -11.65 7.52
N PHE A 13 11.08 -11.97 8.20
CA PHE A 13 10.11 -12.90 7.66
C PHE A 13 9.39 -12.35 6.41
N ILE A 14 8.92 -11.10 6.44
CA ILE A 14 8.15 -10.51 5.33
C ILE A 14 9.00 -9.97 4.18
N ASP A 15 10.28 -9.71 4.43
CA ASP A 15 11.24 -9.28 3.41
C ASP A 15 11.34 -10.32 2.27
N GLY A 16 11.38 -9.83 1.03
CA GLY A 16 11.40 -10.67 -0.17
C GLY A 16 10.07 -11.37 -0.51
N LYS A 17 9.07 -11.39 0.40
CA LYS A 17 7.77 -11.98 0.10
C LYS A 17 7.00 -11.17 -0.93
N GLN A 18 6.24 -11.87 -1.76
CA GLN A 18 5.39 -11.28 -2.79
C GLN A 18 3.92 -11.64 -2.54
N ALA A 19 3.00 -10.79 -2.98
CA ALA A 19 1.57 -11.06 -2.92
C ALA A 19 0.90 -10.78 -4.27
N LYS A 20 -0.26 -11.43 -4.47
CA LYS A 20 -1.15 -11.17 -5.59
C LYS A 20 -1.97 -9.92 -5.30
N PHE A 21 -1.81 -8.91 -6.14
CA PHE A 21 -2.59 -7.68 -6.15
C PHE A 21 -3.66 -7.79 -7.22
N ARG A 22 -4.89 -7.43 -6.88
CA ARG A 22 -6.04 -7.40 -7.77
C ARG A 22 -6.54 -5.96 -7.89
N SER A 23 -6.96 -5.57 -9.08
CA SER A 23 -7.66 -4.30 -9.25
C SER A 23 -9.03 -4.31 -8.56
N ALA A 24 -9.48 -3.14 -8.09
CA ALA A 24 -10.77 -2.99 -7.40
C ALA A 24 -11.96 -3.20 -8.34
N GLY A 25 -11.80 -2.82 -9.61
CA GLY A 25 -12.78 -3.06 -10.66
C GLY A 25 -12.22 -3.95 -11.75
N GLU A 26 -13.08 -4.26 -12.71
CA GLU A 26 -12.72 -4.99 -13.91
C GLU A 26 -12.41 -4.02 -15.05
N TYR A 27 -11.47 -4.42 -15.90
CA TYR A 27 -11.07 -3.66 -17.08
C TYR A 27 -11.31 -4.51 -18.32
N LEU A 28 -11.49 -3.85 -19.47
CA LEU A 28 -11.59 -4.55 -20.75
C LEU A 28 -10.34 -5.41 -20.97
N ASP A 29 -10.54 -6.66 -21.36
CA ASP A 29 -9.45 -7.55 -21.70
C ASP A 29 -8.85 -7.11 -23.04
N ARG A 30 -7.52 -7.00 -23.09
CA ARG A 30 -6.80 -6.57 -24.30
C ARG A 30 -6.95 -7.59 -25.43
N ASN A 31 -7.08 -8.87 -25.10
CA ASN A 31 -7.14 -9.98 -26.06
C ASN A 31 -8.58 -10.41 -26.35
N ASP A 32 -9.56 -9.96 -25.54
CA ASP A 32 -10.98 -10.21 -25.73
C ASP A 32 -11.80 -8.95 -25.38
N PRO A 33 -12.15 -8.11 -26.37
CA PRO A 33 -12.89 -6.87 -26.15
C PRO A 33 -14.29 -7.06 -25.54
N THR A 34 -14.82 -8.29 -25.53
CA THR A 34 -16.13 -8.61 -24.94
C THR A 34 -16.04 -8.98 -23.47
N ALA A 35 -14.84 -9.34 -22.99
CA ALA A 35 -14.59 -9.69 -21.61
C ALA A 35 -14.13 -8.49 -20.79
N ARG A 36 -14.58 -8.44 -19.54
CA ARG A 36 -14.00 -7.61 -18.48
C ARG A 36 -13.44 -8.49 -17.40
N ARG A 37 -12.19 -8.22 -17.01
CA ARG A 37 -11.50 -9.01 -16.00
C ARG A 37 -10.73 -8.10 -15.04
N PRO A 38 -10.61 -8.49 -13.77
CA PRO A 38 -9.71 -7.79 -12.87
C PRO A 38 -8.26 -7.96 -13.33
N VAL A 39 -7.46 -6.91 -13.24
CA VAL A 39 -6.02 -7.00 -13.46
C VAL A 39 -5.39 -7.61 -12.21
N VAL A 40 -4.69 -8.73 -12.40
CA VAL A 40 -3.92 -9.38 -11.33
C VAL A 40 -2.43 -9.27 -11.62
N ARG A 41 -1.65 -8.87 -10.62
CA ARG A 41 -0.19 -8.75 -10.66
C ARG A 41 0.45 -9.27 -9.38
N ILE A 42 1.69 -9.71 -9.46
CA ILE A 42 2.48 -10.11 -8.29
C ILE A 42 3.46 -8.98 -7.97
N HIS A 43 3.40 -8.47 -6.74
CA HIS A 43 4.27 -7.40 -6.27
C HIS A 43 4.85 -7.75 -4.89
N PRO A 44 6.03 -7.22 -4.54
CA PRO A 44 6.59 -7.44 -3.21
C PRO A 44 5.72 -6.74 -2.15
N ILE A 45 5.56 -7.36 -0.97
CA ILE A 45 4.80 -6.76 0.14
C ILE A 45 5.61 -5.71 0.91
N VAL A 46 6.93 -5.75 0.75
CA VAL A 46 7.86 -4.70 1.17
C VAL A 46 8.56 -4.20 -0.08
N ARG A 47 8.51 -2.91 -0.35
CA ARG A 47 9.18 -2.31 -1.51
C ARG A 47 10.28 -1.35 -1.09
N VAL A 48 11.19 -1.07 -1.99
CA VAL A 48 12.13 0.04 -1.86
C VAL A 48 11.59 1.25 -2.61
N HIS A 49 11.64 2.40 -1.95
CA HIS A 49 11.18 3.65 -2.52
C HIS A 49 12.28 4.23 -3.44
N PRO A 50 12.01 4.45 -4.74
CA PRO A 50 13.05 4.70 -5.74
C PRO A 50 13.79 6.03 -5.52
N ALA A 51 13.16 7.01 -4.89
CA ALA A 51 13.79 8.32 -4.66
C ALA A 51 14.56 8.39 -3.33
N THR A 52 14.24 7.54 -2.35
CA THR A 52 14.88 7.59 -1.02
C THR A 52 15.75 6.39 -0.72
N GLY A 53 15.60 5.28 -1.47
CA GLY A 53 16.29 4.02 -1.21
C GLY A 53 15.80 3.29 0.04
N TRP A 54 14.72 3.73 0.67
CA TRP A 54 14.26 3.14 1.94
C TRP A 54 13.20 2.06 1.74
N LYS A 55 13.26 1.02 2.57
CA LYS A 55 12.20 0.01 2.68
C LYS A 55 10.90 0.62 3.22
N SER A 56 9.79 0.27 2.58
CA SER A 56 8.43 0.62 2.98
C SER A 56 7.49 -0.56 2.78
N LEU A 57 6.52 -0.69 3.68
CA LEU A 57 5.44 -1.65 3.52
C LEU A 57 4.58 -1.24 2.31
N PHE A 58 4.10 -2.22 1.56
CA PHE A 58 3.34 -2.04 0.33
C PHE A 58 2.22 -3.09 0.27
N VAL A 59 1.20 -2.90 1.09
CA VAL A 59 0.00 -3.74 1.11
C VAL A 59 -1.22 -2.85 1.32
N ASN A 60 -2.39 -3.26 0.84
CA ASN A 60 -3.66 -2.67 1.27
C ASN A 60 -4.79 -3.69 1.20
N ARG A 61 -5.81 -3.53 2.05
CA ARG A 61 -6.91 -4.49 2.18
C ARG A 61 -7.73 -4.65 0.89
N ILE A 62 -7.84 -3.58 0.11
CA ILE A 62 -8.68 -3.54 -1.09
C ILE A 62 -8.00 -4.24 -2.30
N ARG A 63 -6.68 -4.30 -2.36
CA ARG A 63 -5.94 -4.81 -3.53
C ARG A 63 -5.13 -6.06 -3.23
N THR A 64 -4.57 -6.22 -2.04
CA THR A 64 -3.65 -7.32 -1.71
C THR A 64 -4.45 -8.55 -1.25
N GLY A 65 -4.42 -9.64 -2.03
CA GLY A 65 -5.31 -10.79 -1.82
C GLY A 65 -4.68 -12.04 -1.21
N LYS A 66 -3.43 -12.38 -1.57
CA LYS A 66 -2.74 -13.58 -1.06
C LYS A 66 -1.23 -13.47 -1.21
N ILE A 67 -0.47 -13.79 -0.16
CA ILE A 67 0.98 -13.96 -0.19
C ILE A 67 1.32 -15.23 -0.96
N VAL A 68 2.23 -15.11 -1.92
CA VAL A 68 2.70 -16.22 -2.76
C VAL A 68 3.48 -17.21 -1.89
N GLY A 69 3.18 -18.50 -2.07
CA GLY A 69 3.86 -19.59 -1.36
C GLY A 69 3.29 -19.94 0.01
N LEU A 70 2.34 -19.17 0.54
CA LEU A 70 1.63 -19.51 1.78
C LEU A 70 0.24 -20.08 1.48
N ASP A 71 -0.31 -20.84 2.42
CA ASP A 71 -1.72 -21.19 2.36
C ASP A 71 -2.62 -19.97 2.62
N LYS A 72 -3.88 -20.04 2.17
CA LYS A 72 -4.79 -18.89 2.29
C LYS A 72 -4.99 -18.46 3.74
N PRO A 73 -5.27 -19.37 4.71
CA PRO A 73 -5.43 -18.97 6.11
C PRO A 73 -4.19 -18.31 6.70
N GLU A 74 -2.99 -18.86 6.42
CA GLU A 74 -1.72 -18.29 6.90
C GLU A 74 -1.47 -16.90 6.30
N SER A 75 -1.67 -16.77 4.99
CA SER A 75 -1.57 -15.50 4.29
C SER A 75 -2.51 -14.46 4.87
N ASP A 76 -3.74 -14.84 5.21
CA ASP A 76 -4.74 -13.91 5.73
C ASP A 76 -4.35 -13.38 7.09
N VAL A 77 -3.90 -14.25 8.00
CA VAL A 77 -3.40 -13.84 9.32
C VAL A 77 -2.29 -12.80 9.21
N ILE A 78 -1.32 -13.02 8.30
CA ILE A 78 -0.20 -12.10 8.11
C ILE A 78 -0.68 -10.78 7.48
N LEU A 79 -1.50 -10.85 6.42
CA LEU A 79 -1.98 -9.67 5.72
C LEU A 79 -2.88 -8.82 6.61
N ASP A 80 -3.78 -9.43 7.39
CA ASP A 80 -4.66 -8.70 8.31
C ASP A 80 -3.88 -7.93 9.37
N TYR A 81 -2.83 -8.55 9.94
CA TYR A 81 -1.92 -7.83 10.83
C TYR A 81 -1.24 -6.65 10.12
N LEU A 82 -0.74 -6.84 8.91
CA LEU A 82 -0.09 -5.77 8.14
C LEU A 82 -1.06 -4.65 7.72
N PHE A 83 -2.33 -4.97 7.46
CA PHE A 83 -3.37 -3.99 7.19
C PHE A 83 -3.67 -3.17 8.45
N ASP A 84 -3.81 -3.83 9.60
CA ASP A 84 -4.06 -3.19 10.90
C ASP A 84 -2.95 -2.20 11.27
N VAL A 85 -1.69 -2.47 10.89
CA VAL A 85 -0.56 -1.53 11.08
C VAL A 85 -0.81 -0.18 10.41
N TYR A 86 -1.53 -0.13 9.28
CA TYR A 86 -1.97 1.12 8.64
C TYR A 86 -3.29 1.64 9.21
N GLU A 87 -4.28 0.76 9.30
CA GLU A 87 -5.69 1.13 9.50
C GLU A 87 -5.99 1.49 10.96
N LYS A 88 -5.28 0.89 11.93
CA LYS A 88 -5.53 1.07 13.37
C LYS A 88 -4.47 1.92 14.07
N ASN A 89 -3.48 2.42 13.34
CA ASN A 89 -2.41 3.23 13.91
C ASN A 89 -2.64 4.73 13.67
N ILE A 90 -3.15 5.43 14.67
CA ILE A 90 -3.47 6.86 14.57
C ILE A 90 -2.24 7.76 14.40
N ASP A 91 -1.05 7.35 14.86
CA ASP A 91 0.18 8.17 14.81
C ASP A 91 0.69 8.40 13.39
N ILE A 92 0.21 7.62 12.43
CA ILE A 92 0.65 7.65 11.03
C ILE A 92 -0.49 8.06 10.08
N GLN A 93 -1.63 8.47 10.62
CA GLN A 93 -2.79 8.89 9.84
C GLN A 93 -2.93 10.41 9.82
N VAL A 94 -3.38 10.91 8.68
CA VAL A 94 -3.77 12.31 8.51
C VAL A 94 -5.20 12.31 7.98
N ARG A 95 -6.11 12.99 8.69
CA ARG A 95 -7.46 13.29 8.20
C ARG A 95 -7.46 14.69 7.62
N PHE A 96 -7.79 14.78 6.34
CA PHE A 96 -7.81 16.05 5.62
C PHE A 96 -9.25 16.50 5.36
N ASN A 97 -9.60 17.68 5.89
CA ASN A 97 -10.89 18.31 5.65
C ASN A 97 -10.78 19.20 4.42
N TRP A 98 -11.59 18.90 3.40
CA TRP A 98 -11.56 19.62 2.13
C TRP A 98 -12.27 20.96 2.23
N THR A 99 -11.71 21.96 1.56
CA THR A 99 -12.36 23.26 1.31
C THR A 99 -12.25 23.60 -0.19
N PRO A 100 -13.15 24.44 -0.72
CA PRO A 100 -13.10 24.83 -2.13
C PRO A 100 -11.73 25.41 -2.53
N GLY A 101 -11.23 25.01 -3.71
CA GLY A 101 -9.93 25.46 -4.24
C GLY A 101 -8.71 24.72 -3.69
N THR A 102 -8.89 23.79 -2.75
CA THR A 102 -7.79 23.04 -2.14
C THR A 102 -7.36 21.85 -3.00
N SER A 103 -6.05 21.62 -3.09
CA SER A 103 -5.45 20.45 -3.71
C SER A 103 -4.58 19.69 -2.72
N ALA A 104 -4.61 18.37 -2.78
CA ALA A 104 -3.73 17.50 -2.02
C ALA A 104 -2.81 16.74 -2.97
N LEU A 105 -1.52 16.68 -2.61
CA LEU A 105 -0.51 15.86 -3.28
C LEU A 105 0.03 14.83 -2.29
N TRP A 106 0.11 13.58 -2.72
CA TRP A 106 0.65 12.50 -1.89
C TRP A 106 1.42 11.49 -2.74
N ASP A 107 2.30 10.74 -2.09
CA ASP A 107 3.10 9.71 -2.73
C ASP A 107 2.42 8.33 -2.63
N ASN A 108 1.77 7.92 -3.73
CA ASN A 108 1.08 6.62 -3.83
C ASN A 108 1.99 5.39 -3.60
N ARG A 109 3.32 5.55 -3.61
CA ARG A 109 4.26 4.44 -3.38
C ARG A 109 4.37 4.08 -1.91
N ILE A 110 4.02 5.00 -1.01
CA ILE A 110 4.22 4.84 0.45
C ILE A 110 2.99 5.19 1.30
N THR A 111 1.91 5.66 0.68
CA THR A 111 0.67 6.01 1.37
C THR A 111 -0.51 5.15 0.91
N ILE A 112 -1.44 4.91 1.82
CA ILE A 112 -2.80 4.44 1.53
C ILE A 112 -3.74 5.58 1.86
N HIS A 113 -4.86 5.69 1.14
CA HIS A 113 -5.89 6.68 1.40
C HIS A 113 -7.27 6.04 1.33
N ASN A 114 -8.22 6.61 2.06
CA ASN A 114 -9.62 6.23 2.03
C ASN A 114 -10.49 7.47 1.85
N ALA A 115 -11.54 7.35 1.03
CA ALA A 115 -12.58 8.36 0.97
C ALA A 115 -13.60 8.07 2.07
N THR A 116 -13.69 8.93 3.07
CA THR A 116 -14.71 8.83 4.11
C THR A 116 -16.09 9.16 3.54
N TRP A 117 -17.08 8.33 3.86
CA TRP A 117 -18.50 8.54 3.53
C TRP A 117 -19.24 9.07 4.77
N ASP A 118 -18.78 10.19 5.30
CA ASP A 118 -19.31 10.84 6.52
C ASP A 118 -20.40 11.89 6.25
N TYR A 119 -20.72 12.13 4.99
CA TYR A 119 -21.78 13.04 4.53
C TYR A 119 -23.07 12.30 4.15
N GLU A 120 -23.08 10.96 4.23
CA GLU A 120 -24.26 10.09 4.06
C GLU A 120 -25.10 10.34 2.79
N GLY A 121 -24.50 10.93 1.74
CA GLY A 121 -25.21 11.31 0.51
C GLY A 121 -26.09 12.56 0.64
N GLY A 122 -26.04 13.29 1.76
CA GLY A 122 -26.75 14.56 1.96
C GLY A 122 -26.16 15.72 1.16
N GLU A 123 -24.89 15.62 0.76
CA GLU A 123 -24.21 16.62 -0.06
C GLU A 123 -23.47 15.96 -1.24
N GLU A 124 -23.43 16.64 -2.39
CA GLU A 124 -22.61 16.21 -3.51
C GLU A 124 -21.13 16.49 -3.21
N ARG A 125 -20.27 15.48 -3.42
CA ARG A 125 -18.82 15.62 -3.30
C ARG A 125 -18.12 15.30 -4.60
N HIS A 126 -17.57 16.33 -5.23
CA HIS A 126 -16.83 16.21 -6.49
C HIS A 126 -15.34 16.54 -6.29
N GLY A 127 -14.46 15.81 -6.97
CA GLY A 127 -13.05 16.14 -7.07
C GLY A 127 -12.40 15.52 -8.29
N THR A 128 -11.46 16.23 -8.90
CA THR A 128 -10.67 15.73 -10.03
C THR A 128 -9.35 15.16 -9.53
N ARG A 129 -8.91 14.03 -10.11
CA ARG A 129 -7.61 13.42 -9.77
C ARG A 129 -6.77 13.21 -11.02
N VAL A 130 -5.51 13.61 -10.93
CA VAL A 130 -4.46 13.24 -11.89
C VAL A 130 -3.49 12.28 -11.18
N ALA A 131 -3.06 11.24 -11.89
CA ALA A 131 -2.04 10.31 -11.41
C ALA A 131 -0.92 10.23 -12.45
N SER A 132 0.32 10.39 -12.01
CA SER A 132 1.49 10.16 -12.85
C SER A 132 1.78 8.66 -12.97
N LEU A 133 2.43 8.28 -14.07
CA LEU A 133 3.01 6.96 -14.21
C LEU A 133 4.19 6.80 -13.24
N ALA A 134 4.37 5.56 -12.76
CA ALA A 134 5.43 5.21 -11.83
C ALA A 134 6.14 3.93 -12.28
N GLU A 135 7.25 3.62 -11.62
CA GLU A 135 8.03 2.42 -11.82
C GLU A 135 7.32 1.15 -11.31
N ALA A 136 7.77 -0.02 -11.79
CA ALA A 136 7.40 -1.29 -11.19
C ALA A 136 7.96 -1.38 -9.75
N PRO A 137 7.16 -1.77 -8.74
CA PRO A 137 7.65 -1.95 -7.38
C PRO A 137 8.75 -3.03 -7.33
N HIS A 138 9.87 -2.72 -6.69
CA HIS A 138 10.98 -3.65 -6.49
C HIS A 138 11.34 -3.74 -5.00
N PHE A 139 12.00 -4.83 -4.63
CA PHE A 139 12.57 -5.07 -3.31
C PHE A 139 14.08 -5.26 -3.43
N ASP A 140 14.83 -4.76 -2.45
CA ASP A 140 16.28 -4.95 -2.29
C ASP A 140 16.52 -5.27 -0.81
N ASP A 141 17.20 -6.39 -0.55
CA ASP A 141 17.48 -6.89 0.80
C ASP A 141 18.46 -5.98 1.55
N LYS A 142 19.38 -5.32 0.83
CA LYS A 142 20.41 -4.43 1.36
C LYS A 142 19.91 -3.02 1.64
N ALA A 143 18.73 -2.67 1.15
CA ALA A 143 18.16 -1.35 1.38
C ALA A 143 17.86 -1.11 2.87
N PRO A 144 18.24 0.05 3.43
CA PRO A 144 17.98 0.33 4.83
C PRO A 144 16.50 0.67 5.07
N THR A 145 16.07 0.52 6.31
CA THR A 145 14.86 1.19 6.78
C THR A 145 15.11 2.69 6.92
N ARG A 146 14.03 3.49 6.97
CA ARG A 146 14.16 4.92 7.25
C ARG A 146 14.85 5.21 8.60
N ARG A 147 14.65 4.38 9.63
CA ARG A 147 15.26 4.61 10.96
C ARG A 147 16.76 4.33 10.92
N GLU A 148 17.17 3.23 10.29
CA GLU A 148 18.57 2.88 10.06
C GLU A 148 19.29 3.99 9.26
N ALA A 149 18.71 4.42 8.14
CA ALA A 149 19.27 5.47 7.29
C ALA A 149 19.40 6.83 7.99
N LEU A 150 18.63 7.07 9.06
CA LEU A 150 18.67 8.30 9.86
C LEU A 150 19.44 8.15 11.18
N GLY A 151 20.02 6.97 11.47
CA GLY A 151 20.72 6.71 12.74
C GLY A 151 19.82 6.75 13.98
N LEU A 152 18.54 6.41 13.83
CA LEU A 152 17.51 6.48 14.87
C LEU A 152 17.14 5.11 15.45
N GLU A 153 18.03 4.12 15.41
CA GLU A 153 17.76 2.83 16.06
C GLU A 153 17.84 2.97 17.58
N ASP A 154 16.87 2.39 18.27
CA ASP A 154 16.88 2.33 19.74
C ASP A 154 18.02 1.38 20.15
N LYS A 155 18.94 1.86 20.99
CA LYS A 155 20.03 1.05 21.55
C LYS A 155 19.50 -0.09 22.42
#